data_AF-A0A2P6S647-F1
#
_entry.id   AF-A0A2P6S647-F1
#
_cell.length_a   1.000
_cell.length_b   1.000
_cell.length_c   1.000
_cell.angle_alpha   90.00
_cell.angle_beta   90.00
_cell.angle_gamma   90.00
#
_symmetry.space_group_name_H-M   'P 1'
#
loop_
_entity.id
_entity.type
_entity.pdbx_description
1 polymer ?
#
loop_
_entity_poly.entity_id
_entity_poly.type
_entity_poly.pdbx_seq_one_letter_code
_entity_poly.pdbx_strand_id
1 'polypeptide(L)' 'MAKIKIGINGFRRIGRLVARVALQRDDIELVAINDPFLTTDHMVCVCRTSFIHDSSVPSF' A
#
# COMPACT_ATOMS: atom_id res chain seq x y z
N MET A 1 4.44 5.31 21.67
CA MET A 1 5.35 4.24 21.17
C MET A 1 5.91 4.66 19.82
N ALA A 2 7.16 4.35 19.50
CA ALA A 2 7.67 4.56 18.15
C ALA A 2 7.06 3.51 17.20
N LYS A 3 6.69 3.91 15.97
CA LYS A 3 6.18 2.99 14.94
C LYS A 3 7.31 2.09 14.44
N ILE A 4 6.98 0.82 14.16
CA ILE A 4 7.91 -0.16 13.60
C ILE A 4 8.02 0.10 12.10
N LYS A 5 9.21 0.50 11.66
CA LYS A 5 9.49 0.79 10.24
C LYS A 5 9.83 -0.49 9.50
N ILE A 6 9.10 -0.78 8.42
CA ILE A 6 9.32 -1.97 7.60
C ILE A 6 9.57 -1.60 6.13
N GLY A 7 10.41 -2.39 5.46
CA GLY A 7 10.61 -2.34 4.01
C GLY A 7 10.22 -3.67 3.37
N ILE A 8 9.69 -3.62 2.14
CA ILE A 8 9.30 -4.82 1.37
C ILE A 8 10.23 -4.97 0.16
N ASN A 9 10.90 -6.12 0.04
CA ASN A 9 11.68 -6.47 -1.15
C ASN A 9 10.92 -7.55 -1.96
N GLY A 10 10.30 -7.12 -3.06
CA GLY A 10 9.42 -7.92 -3.92
C GLY A 10 7.93 -7.63 -3.64
N PHE A 11 7.29 -6.86 -4.52
CA PHE A 11 5.89 -6.42 -4.42
C PHE A 11 4.92 -7.30 -5.23
N ARG A 12 5.15 -8.61 -5.13
CA ARG A 12 4.32 -9.61 -5.78
C ARG A 12 3.18 -10.04 -4.85
N ARG A 13 2.75 -11.30 -4.91
CA ARG A 13 1.57 -11.80 -4.18
C ARG A 13 1.66 -11.56 -2.65
N ILE A 14 2.81 -11.88 -2.04
CA ILE A 14 3.02 -11.69 -0.59
C ILE A 14 3.28 -10.21 -0.27
N GLY A 15 4.11 -9.51 -1.05
CA GLY A 15 4.42 -8.10 -0.81
C GLY A 15 3.17 -7.22 -0.76
N ARG A 16 2.18 -7.47 -1.63
CA ARG A 16 0.89 -6.76 -1.59
C ARG A 16 0.06 -7.07 -0.34
N LEU A 17 0.05 -8.32 0.12
CA LEU A 17 -0.69 -8.71 1.33
C LEU A 17 -0.06 -8.11 2.58
N VAL A 18 1.27 -8.13 2.67
CA VAL A 18 2.01 -7.53 3.78
C VAL A 18 1.79 -6.03 3.81
N ALA A 19 1.86 -5.34 2.67
CA ALA A 19 1.56 -3.90 2.60
C ALA A 19 0.12 -3.59 3.02
N ARG A 20 -0.86 -4.42 2.63
CA ARG A 20 -2.26 -4.24 3.04
C ARG A 20 -2.45 -4.35 4.55
N VAL A 21 -1.84 -5.34 5.19
CA VAL A 21 -1.91 -5.51 6.66
C VAL A 21 -1.13 -4.42 7.38
N ALA A 22 0.02 -4.01 6.85
CA ALA A 22 0.83 -2.94 7.42
C ALA A 22 0.09 -1.59 7.41
N LEU A 23 -0.69 -1.30 6.36
CA LEU A 23 -1.51 -0.09 6.27
C LEU A 23 -2.71 -0.08 7.23
N GLN A 24 -3.15 -1.24 7.71
CA GLN A 24 -4.25 -1.38 8.67
C GLN A 24 -3.77 -1.32 10.13
N ARG A 25 -2.45 -1.26 10.36
CA ARG A 25 -1.82 -1.38 11.66
C ARG A 25 -1.19 -0.06 12.08
N ASP A 26 -1.66 0.52 13.18
CA ASP A 26 -1.14 1.80 13.70
C ASP A 26 0.29 1.70 14.25
N ASP A 27 0.73 0.49 14.59
CA ASP A 27 2.06 0.20 15.13
C ASP A 27 3.13 0.02 14.04
N ILE A 28 2.75 0.00 12.76
CA ILE A 28 3.66 -0.24 11.63
C ILE A 28 3.69 0.96 10.68
N GLU A 29 4.87 1.25 10.15
CA GLU A 29 5.10 2.25 9.12
C GLU A 29 5.85 1.61 7.95
N LEU A 30 5.23 1.55 6.77
CA LEU A 30 5.86 1.04 5.56
C LEU A 30 6.73 2.13 4.92
N VAL A 31 8.05 1.99 4.98
CA VAL A 31 8.98 3.06 4.57
C VAL A 31 9.56 2.88 3.17
N ALA A 32 9.59 1.66 2.65
CA ALA A 32 10.16 1.39 1.32
C ALA A 32 9.58 0.12 0.69
N ILE A 33 9.49 0.12 -0.64
CA ILE A 33 9.21 -1.06 -1.46
C ILE A 33 10.25 -1.11 -2.57
N ASN A 34 10.96 -2.23 -2.71
CA ASN A 34 11.89 -2.50 -3.79
C ASN A 34 11.38 -3.68 -4.62
N ASP A 35 10.99 -3.48 -5.87
CA ASP A 35 10.68 -4.58 -6.80
C ASP A 35 11.24 -4.25 -8.19
N PRO A 36 12.31 -4.94 -8.63
CA PRO A 36 12.97 -4.66 -9.89
C PRO A 36 12.12 -4.98 -11.14
N PHE A 37 10.95 -5.61 -10.96
CA PHE A 37 10.05 -6.00 -12.06
C PHE A 37 8.70 -5.28 -12.02
N LEU A 38 8.57 -4.24 -11.19
CA LEU A 38 7.32 -3.52 -11.00
C LEU A 38 7.34 -2.20 -11.78
N THR A 39 6.55 -2.12 -12.86
CA THR A 39 6.26 -0.85 -13.56
C THR A 39 5.35 0.03 -12.69
N THR A 40 5.65 1.32 -12.64
CA THR A 40 5.02 2.34 -11.75
C THR A 40 3.48 2.34 -11.77
N ASP A 41 2.87 1.98 -12.91
CA ASP A 41 1.40 1.89 -13.07
C ASP A 41 0.73 0.86 -12.14
N HIS A 42 1.45 -0.20 -11.74
CA HIS A 42 0.92 -1.23 -10.83
C HIS A 42 0.96 -0.83 -9.35
N MET A 43 1.75 0.17 -8.96
CA MET A 43 1.80 0.67 -7.58
C MET A 43 0.63 1.60 -7.25
N VAL A 44 0.17 2.38 -8.23
CA VAL A 44 -0.93 3.35 -8.06
C VAL A 44 -2.30 2.67 -8.02
N CYS A 45 -2.46 1.52 -8.69
CA CYS A 45 -3.73 0.80 -8.76
C CYS A 45 -4.20 0.21 -7.41
N VAL A 46 -3.30 -0.06 -6.45
CA VAL A 46 -3.67 -0.53 -5.10
C VAL A 46 -3.99 0.61 -4.14
N CYS A 47 -3.53 1.84 -4.42
CA CYS A 47 -3.81 3.01 -3.59
C CYS A 47 -5.17 3.67 -3.93
N ARG A 48 -5.70 3.46 -5.14
CA ARG A 48 -7.03 3.95 -5.55
C ARG A 48 -8.16 2.92 -5.38
N THR A 49 -7.89 1.62 -5.51
CA THR A 49 -8.95 0.59 -5.57
C THR A 49 -9.32 0.00 -4.20
N SER A 50 -9.43 0.86 -3.19
CA SER A 50 -10.22 0.59 -1.97
C SER A 50 -11.15 1.75 -1.61
N PHE A 51 -11.43 2.65 -2.56
CA PHE A 51 -12.55 3.59 -2.52
C PHE A 51 -13.51 3.25 -3.67
N ILE A 52 -14.36 2.25 -3.47
CA ILE A 52 -15.65 2.19 -4.18
C ILE A 52 -16.74 2.21 -3.12
N HIS A 53 -17.42 3.37 -3.05
CA HIS A 53 -18.70 3.66 -2.42
C HIS A 53 -18.78 3.68 -0.88
N ASP A 54 -18.34 4.79 -0.29
CA ASP A 54 -19.24 5.56 0.58
C ASP A 54 -19.49 6.92 -0.09
N SER A 55 -20.74 7.34 -0.12
CA SER A 55 -21.29 8.40 -0.95
C SER A 55 -20.78 9.78 -0.54
N SER A 56 -19.75 10.32 -1.20
CA SER A 56 -19.54 11.76 -1.39
C SER A 56 -18.23 12.05 -2.13
N VAL A 57 -18.31 12.28 -3.44
CA VAL A 57 -17.24 12.97 -4.18
C VAL A 57 -17.86 14.12 -4.97
N PRO A 58 -17.42 15.38 -4.77
CA PRO A 58 -17.79 16.45 -5.67
C PRO A 58 -16.92 16.37 -6.92
N SER A 59 -17.58 16.48 -8.06
CA SER A 59 -16.99 16.52 -9.40
C SER A 59 -16.05 17.72 -9.53
N PHE A 60 -14.76 17.49 -9.76
CA PHE A 60 -13.87 18.32 -10.59
C PHE A 60 -12.72 17.48 -11.14
#